data_AF-A0A965PQK3-F1
#
_entry.id   AF-A0A965PQK3-F1
#
_cell.length_a   1.000
_cell.length_b   1.000
_cell.length_c   1.000
_cell.angle_alpha   90.00
_cell.angle_beta   90.00
_cell.angle_gamma   90.00
#
_symmetry.space_group_name_H-M   'P 1'
#
loop_
_entity.id
_entity.type
_entity.pdbx_description
1 polymer ?
#
loop_
_entity_poly.entity_id
_entity_poly.type
_entity_poly.pdbx_seq_one_letter_code
_entity_poly.pdbx_strand_id
1 'polypeptide(L)'
;MSEQQLETAPVETAIEQPVAEPTDLAMQIEALRSKNTELIGERRRDKEAREALQRRLDEIESTQKAAQQQQLEQSGEFRTLWEEAQKTNADLRAQLQEREQKINEIQTNYSREQLKARAIADLSAAGALAPDQLYRLVQDDLQSKDGTPVAIKGGVEVALTDYVAGLRNPGSGYEHHFAAQNRAGMGTTTAPRPSVLPGTANPFRRESW
;
A
#
# COMPACT_ATOMS: atom_id res chain seq x y z
N MET A 1 -35.65 -5.00 120.67
CA MET A 1 -34.85 -3.82 121.01
C MET A 1 -35.17 -2.81 119.90
N SER A 2 -36.24 -2.01 119.96
CA SER A 2 -36.53 -0.94 120.95
C SER A 2 -35.31 -0.01 121.01
N GLU A 3 -35.31 1.29 120.72
CA GLU A 3 -36.26 2.42 120.84
C GLU A 3 -35.80 3.50 119.82
N GLN A 4 -36.68 4.18 119.10
CA GLN A 4 -37.29 5.48 119.44
C GLN A 4 -36.28 6.62 119.71
N GLN A 5 -36.23 7.59 118.80
CA GLN A 5 -36.17 9.01 119.15
C GLN A 5 -36.74 9.89 118.03
N LEU A 6 -37.69 10.73 118.42
CA LEU A 6 -38.40 11.75 117.66
C LEU A 6 -37.63 13.10 117.70
N GLU A 7 -38.18 14.07 116.97
CA GLU A 7 -37.88 15.52 116.94
C GLU A 7 -36.80 15.93 115.93
N THR A 8 -36.97 16.92 115.05
CA THR A 8 -37.98 17.98 114.83
C THR A 8 -37.68 18.59 113.46
N ALA A 9 -38.71 18.96 112.68
CA ALA A 9 -38.56 19.74 111.45
C ALA A 9 -38.20 21.22 111.75
N PRO A 10 -37.63 21.92 110.76
CA PRO A 10 -38.21 23.21 110.41
C PRO A 10 -38.65 23.26 108.94
N VAL A 11 -39.65 24.10 108.76
CA VAL A 11 -40.52 24.32 107.61
C VAL A 11 -39.85 25.27 106.59
N GLU A 12 -40.35 25.23 105.37
CA GLU A 12 -40.30 26.28 104.34
C GLU A 12 -38.98 26.49 103.56
N THR A 13 -39.00 26.02 102.31
CA THR A 13 -38.94 26.93 101.15
C THR A 13 -39.75 26.28 100.04
N ALA A 14 -41.03 26.65 99.94
CA ALA A 14 -41.79 26.42 98.72
C ALA A 14 -41.14 27.29 97.64
N ILE A 15 -40.49 26.63 96.68
CA ILE A 15 -40.01 27.30 95.47
C ILE A 15 -41.28 27.68 94.69
N GLU A 16 -41.66 28.95 94.77
CA GLU A 16 -42.68 29.53 93.91
C GLU A 16 -42.23 29.32 92.45
N GLN A 17 -42.90 28.41 91.76
CA GLN A 17 -42.82 28.33 90.31
C GLN A 17 -43.56 29.56 89.76
N PRO A 18 -42.99 30.32 88.81
CA PRO A 18 -43.73 31.39 88.17
C PRO A 18 -44.88 30.74 87.39
N VAL A 19 -46.11 30.98 87.84
CA VAL A 19 -47.32 30.59 87.12
C VAL A 19 -47.35 31.44 85.86
N ALA A 20 -46.97 30.85 84.73
CA ALA A 20 -47.18 31.49 83.43
C ALA A 20 -48.68 31.76 83.28
N GLU A 21 -49.04 33.02 83.05
CA GLU A 21 -50.40 33.43 82.74
C GLU A 21 -50.95 32.57 81.59
N PRO A 22 -52.22 32.13 81.61
CA PRO A 22 -52.78 31.19 80.63
C PRO A 22 -52.67 31.69 79.16
N THR A 23 -52.53 32.99 78.95
CA THR A 23 -52.25 33.65 77.68
C THR A 23 -50.84 33.37 77.13
N ASP A 24 -49.85 33.20 78.00
CA ASP A 24 -48.44 32.96 77.65
C ASP A 24 -48.20 31.49 77.24
N LEU A 25 -48.90 30.56 77.90
CA LEU A 25 -48.97 29.15 77.52
C LEU A 25 -49.63 28.95 76.14
N ALA A 26 -50.71 29.68 75.86
CA ALA A 26 -51.39 29.63 74.56
C ALA A 26 -50.48 30.14 73.42
N MET A 27 -49.73 31.22 73.66
CA MET A 27 -48.74 31.73 72.71
C MET A 27 -47.59 30.75 72.44
N GLN A 28 -47.09 30.05 73.47
CA GLN A 28 -46.05 29.03 73.29
C GLN A 28 -46.54 27.81 72.51
N ILE A 29 -47.79 27.36 72.73
CA ILE A 29 -48.38 26.26 71.96
C ILE A 29 -48.51 26.63 70.48
N GLU A 30 -48.91 27.85 70.17
CA GLU A 30 -49.02 28.33 68.79
C GLU A 30 -47.64 28.47 68.12
N ALA A 31 -46.63 28.97 68.84
CA ALA A 31 -45.24 29.02 68.36
C ALA A 31 -44.63 27.62 68.16
N LEU A 32 -44.99 26.63 68.98
CA LEU A 32 -44.58 25.24 68.78
C LEU A 32 -45.27 24.63 67.57
N ARG A 33 -46.55 24.94 67.33
CA ARG A 33 -47.28 24.49 66.14
C ARG A 33 -46.69 25.07 64.86
N SER A 34 -46.41 26.37 64.82
CA SER A 34 -45.77 27.01 63.67
C SER A 34 -44.40 26.40 63.38
N LYS A 35 -43.54 26.24 64.39
CA LYS A 35 -42.23 25.59 64.24
C LYS A 35 -42.33 24.13 63.77
N ASN A 36 -43.36 23.39 64.21
CA ASN A 36 -43.59 22.01 63.75
C ASN A 36 -43.98 21.99 62.26
N THR A 37 -44.83 22.91 61.82
CA THR A 37 -45.18 23.04 60.40
C THR A 37 -43.97 23.43 59.53
N GLU A 38 -43.09 24.29 60.02
CA GLU A 38 -41.84 24.65 59.34
C GLU A 38 -40.89 23.46 59.23
N LEU A 39 -40.65 22.73 60.33
CA LEU A 39 -39.79 21.54 60.34
C LEU A 39 -40.30 20.43 59.42
N ILE A 40 -41.62 20.24 59.34
CA ILE A 40 -42.23 19.28 58.39
C ILE A 40 -41.99 19.75 56.95
N GLY A 41 -42.11 21.06 56.68
CA GLY A 41 -41.79 21.66 55.39
C GLY A 41 -40.34 21.48 54.99
N GLU A 42 -39.39 21.71 55.91
CA GLU A 42 -37.96 21.52 55.68
C GLU A 42 -37.62 20.05 55.39
N ARG A 43 -38.13 19.11 56.20
CA ARG A 43 -37.92 17.67 55.97
C ARG A 43 -38.44 17.22 54.60
N ARG A 44 -39.54 17.81 54.13
CA ARG A 44 -40.09 17.51 52.80
C ARG A 44 -39.17 18.05 51.69
N ARG A 45 -38.67 19.27 51.82
CA ARG A 45 -37.70 19.85 50.88
C ARG A 45 -36.39 19.06 50.84
N ASP A 46 -35.89 18.64 52.00
CA ASP A 46 -34.69 17.79 52.09
C ASP A 46 -34.88 16.44 51.42
N LYS A 47 -36.06 15.83 51.58
CA LYS A 47 -36.40 14.58 50.90
C LYS A 47 -36.44 14.76 49.39
N GLU A 48 -37.09 15.81 48.90
CA GLU A 48 -37.16 16.14 47.47
C GLU A 48 -35.76 16.45 46.90
N ALA A 49 -34.91 17.15 47.65
CA ALA A 49 -33.53 17.42 47.27
C ALA A 49 -32.67 16.15 47.22
N ARG A 50 -32.83 15.24 48.18
CA ARG A 50 -32.15 13.93 48.17
C ARG A 50 -32.61 13.06 47.01
N GLU A 51 -33.91 12.99 46.73
CA GLU A 51 -34.43 12.26 45.58
C GLU A 51 -33.94 12.86 44.25
N ALA A 52 -33.86 14.19 44.15
CA ALA A 52 -33.30 14.86 42.97
C ALA A 52 -31.79 14.59 42.80
N LEU A 53 -31.03 14.60 43.90
CA LEU A 53 -29.60 14.23 43.89
C LEU A 53 -29.40 12.77 43.50
N GLN A 54 -30.22 11.87 44.05
CA GLN A 54 -30.18 10.44 43.72
C GLN A 54 -30.43 10.22 42.22
N ARG A 55 -31.47 10.85 41.65
CA ARG A 55 -31.75 10.77 40.22
C ARG A 55 -30.60 11.28 39.36
N ARG A 56 -29.96 12.39 39.77
CA ARG A 56 -28.79 12.93 39.06
C ARG A 56 -27.59 12.00 39.15
N LEU A 57 -27.38 11.35 40.29
CA LEU A 57 -26.31 10.36 40.44
C LEU A 57 -26.57 9.15 39.53
N ASP A 58 -27.79 8.63 39.52
CA ASP A 58 -28.18 7.52 38.64
C ASP A 58 -28.00 7.89 37.15
N GLU A 59 -28.37 9.12 36.78
CA GLU A 59 -28.19 9.65 35.42
C GLU A 59 -26.70 9.81 35.07
N ILE A 60 -25.87 10.32 35.97
CA ILE A 60 -24.41 10.42 35.79
C ILE A 60 -23.78 9.03 35.63
N GLU A 61 -24.18 8.06 36.45
CA GLU A 61 -23.67 6.69 36.32
C GLU A 61 -24.07 6.05 35.00
N SER A 62 -25.32 6.23 34.56
CA SER A 62 -25.78 5.68 33.28
C SER A 62 -25.05 6.30 32.08
N THR A 63 -24.85 7.62 32.10
CA THR A 63 -24.14 8.35 31.04
C THR A 63 -22.65 7.99 31.00
N GLN A 64 -22.00 7.81 32.16
CA GLN A 64 -20.62 7.32 32.21
C GLN A 64 -20.48 5.92 31.64
N LYS A 65 -21.38 4.99 31.99
CA LYS A 65 -21.37 3.63 31.44
C LYS A 65 -21.56 3.63 29.93
N ALA A 66 -22.51 4.43 29.42
CA ALA A 66 -22.75 4.57 28.00
C ALA A 66 -21.53 5.15 27.27
N ALA A 67 -20.92 6.21 27.80
CA ALA A 67 -19.72 6.83 27.23
C ALA A 67 -18.52 5.87 27.23
N GLN A 68 -18.32 5.13 28.32
CA GLN A 68 -17.24 4.16 28.42
C GLN A 68 -17.42 3.01 27.43
N GLN A 69 -18.65 2.51 27.27
CA GLN A 69 -18.96 1.49 26.29
C GLN A 69 -18.73 1.99 24.86
N GLN A 70 -19.18 3.22 24.55
CA GLN A 70 -18.98 3.82 23.23
C GLN A 70 -17.48 4.02 22.91
N GLN A 71 -16.66 4.39 23.90
CA GLN A 71 -15.21 4.48 23.72
C GLN A 71 -14.56 3.11 23.47
N LEU A 72 -15.00 2.07 24.18
CA LEU A 72 -14.51 0.71 23.98
C LEU A 72 -14.88 0.20 22.58
N GLU A 73 -16.12 0.40 22.15
CA GLU A 73 -16.61 0.06 20.81
C GLU A 73 -15.81 0.80 19.73
N GLN A 74 -15.67 2.12 19.84
CA GLN A 74 -14.84 2.90 18.92
C GLN A 74 -13.40 2.40 18.88
N SER A 75 -12.79 2.13 20.04
CA SER A 75 -11.40 1.63 20.08
C SER A 75 -11.25 0.25 19.42
N GLY A 76 -12.26 -0.60 19.54
CA GLY A 76 -12.34 -1.89 18.87
C GLY A 76 -12.46 -1.72 17.36
N GLU A 77 -13.38 -0.87 16.90
CA GLU A 77 -13.56 -0.53 15.49
C GLU A 77 -12.31 0.11 14.86
N PHE A 78 -11.64 1.02 15.58
CA PHE A 78 -10.38 1.60 15.11
C PHE A 78 -9.29 0.54 14.96
N ARG A 79 -9.22 -0.42 15.89
CA ARG A 79 -8.25 -1.51 15.80
C ARG A 79 -8.53 -2.41 14.60
N THR A 80 -9.79 -2.80 14.37
CA THR A 80 -10.14 -3.63 13.21
C THR A 80 -9.86 -2.91 11.90
N LEU A 81 -10.25 -1.64 11.77
CA LEU A 81 -9.95 -0.83 10.58
C LEU A 81 -8.45 -0.67 10.33
N TRP A 82 -7.65 -0.51 11.40
CA TRP A 82 -6.20 -0.42 11.27
C TRP A 82 -5.59 -1.76 10.82
N GLU A 83 -6.03 -2.88 11.39
CA GLU A 83 -5.58 -4.22 11.00
C GLU A 83 -5.96 -4.53 9.54
N GLU A 84 -7.18 -4.17 9.10
CA GLU A 84 -7.62 -4.29 7.71
C GLU A 84 -6.79 -3.41 6.78
N ALA A 85 -6.60 -2.13 7.10
CA ALA A 85 -5.79 -1.22 6.30
C ALA A 85 -4.35 -1.73 6.15
N GLN A 86 -3.77 -2.29 7.23
CA GLN A 86 -2.43 -2.87 7.20
C GLN A 86 -2.37 -4.12 6.30
N LYS A 87 -3.38 -5.00 6.37
CA LYS A 87 -3.50 -6.15 5.46
C LYS A 87 -3.63 -5.70 4.00
N THR A 88 -4.53 -4.75 3.71
CA THR A 88 -4.69 -4.21 2.36
C THR A 88 -3.40 -3.59 1.84
N ASN A 89 -2.64 -2.87 2.68
CA ASN A 89 -1.35 -2.31 2.28
C ASN A 89 -0.33 -3.41 1.97
N ALA A 90 -0.30 -4.48 2.76
CA ALA A 90 0.56 -5.64 2.51
C ALA A 90 0.19 -6.35 1.20
N ASP A 91 -1.11 -6.58 0.96
CA ASP A 91 -1.62 -7.20 -0.27
C ASP A 91 -1.30 -6.36 -1.50
N LEU A 92 -1.47 -5.04 -1.43
CA LEU A 92 -1.11 -4.12 -2.51
C LEU A 92 0.39 -4.15 -2.80
N ARG A 93 1.24 -4.20 -1.77
CA ARG A 93 2.70 -4.32 -1.95
C ARG A 93 3.08 -5.65 -2.61
N ALA A 94 2.45 -6.76 -2.21
CA ALA A 94 2.68 -8.06 -2.83
C ALA A 94 2.27 -8.05 -4.31
N GLN A 95 1.11 -7.46 -4.63
CA GLN A 95 0.66 -7.29 -6.01
C GLN A 95 1.60 -6.41 -6.84
N LEU A 96 2.11 -5.30 -6.27
CA LEU A 96 3.08 -4.45 -6.95
C LEU A 96 4.36 -5.21 -7.28
N GLN A 97 4.90 -5.96 -6.31
CA GLN A 97 6.09 -6.79 -6.55
C GLN A 97 5.85 -7.85 -7.63
N GLU A 98 4.71 -8.54 -7.61
CA GLU A 98 4.35 -9.51 -8.64
C GLU A 98 4.25 -8.84 -10.02
N ARG A 99 3.63 -7.66 -10.10
CA ARG A 99 3.49 -6.91 -11.36
C ARG A 99 4.84 -6.41 -11.88
N GLU A 100 5.71 -5.92 -11.02
CA GLU A 100 7.07 -5.52 -11.37
C GLU A 100 7.89 -6.70 -11.89
N GLN A 101 7.79 -7.86 -11.24
CA GLN A 101 8.43 -9.09 -11.72
C GLN A 101 7.93 -9.48 -13.11
N LYS A 102 6.62 -9.46 -13.35
CA LYS A 102 6.03 -9.72 -14.67
C LYS A 102 6.49 -8.71 -15.72
N ILE A 103 6.55 -7.43 -15.38
CA ILE A 103 7.04 -6.38 -16.29
C ILE A 103 8.49 -6.65 -16.66
N ASN A 104 9.36 -6.93 -15.67
CA ASN A 104 10.76 -7.24 -15.91
C ASN A 104 10.93 -8.50 -16.76
N GLU A 105 10.13 -9.53 -16.51
CA GLU A 105 10.12 -10.76 -17.32
C GLU A 105 9.68 -10.46 -18.77
N ILE A 106 8.61 -9.70 -18.97
CA ILE A 106 8.14 -9.31 -20.31
C ILE A 106 9.20 -8.46 -21.02
N GLN A 107 9.81 -7.49 -20.33
CA GLN A 107 10.83 -6.61 -20.91
C GLN A 107 12.09 -7.39 -21.31
N THR A 108 12.55 -8.32 -20.47
CA THR A 108 13.72 -9.16 -20.77
C THR A 108 13.44 -10.12 -21.92
N ASN A 109 12.27 -10.77 -21.94
CA ASN A 109 11.86 -11.63 -23.04
C ASN A 109 11.71 -10.84 -24.36
N TYR A 110 11.04 -9.69 -24.31
CA TYR A 110 10.87 -8.81 -25.47
C TYR A 110 12.22 -8.31 -26.00
N SER A 111 13.13 -7.87 -25.12
CA SER A 111 14.47 -7.44 -25.54
C SER A 111 15.27 -8.58 -26.18
N ARG A 112 15.15 -9.82 -25.67
CA ARG A 112 15.79 -11.00 -26.28
C ARG A 112 15.19 -11.33 -27.64
N GLU A 113 13.87 -11.26 -27.79
CA GLU A 113 13.18 -11.48 -29.05
C GLU A 113 13.54 -10.42 -30.10
N GLN A 114 13.59 -9.15 -29.71
CA GLN A 114 14.03 -8.06 -30.58
C GLN A 114 15.48 -8.24 -31.03
N LEU A 115 16.40 -8.55 -30.09
CA LEU A 115 17.80 -8.83 -30.39
C LEU A 115 17.93 -9.98 -31.38
N LYS A 116 17.19 -11.07 -31.15
CA LYS A 116 17.15 -12.23 -32.05
C LYS A 116 16.65 -11.85 -33.43
N ALA A 117 15.50 -11.18 -33.53
CA ALA A 117 14.92 -10.79 -34.81
C ALA A 117 15.87 -9.88 -35.60
N ARG A 118 16.54 -8.94 -34.93
CA ARG A 118 17.49 -8.04 -35.57
C ARG A 118 18.75 -8.75 -36.01
N ALA A 119 19.33 -9.60 -35.17
CA ALA A 119 20.49 -10.41 -35.51
C ALA A 119 20.21 -11.32 -36.71
N ILE A 120 19.07 -12.00 -36.73
CA ILE A 120 18.66 -12.84 -37.87
C ILE A 120 18.50 -12.01 -39.15
N ALA A 121 17.91 -10.82 -39.06
CA ALA A 121 17.75 -9.93 -40.21
C ALA A 121 19.10 -9.48 -40.78
N ASP A 122 20.04 -9.05 -39.92
CA ASP A 122 21.37 -8.59 -40.35
C ASP A 122 22.23 -9.77 -40.89
N LEU A 123 22.14 -10.95 -40.28
CA LEU A 123 22.76 -12.18 -40.79
C LEU A 123 22.22 -12.60 -42.15
N SER A 124 20.90 -12.54 -42.33
CA SER A 124 20.23 -12.83 -43.61
C SER A 124 20.65 -11.82 -44.68
N ALA A 125 20.67 -10.53 -44.35
CA ALA A 125 21.13 -9.47 -45.25
C ALA A 125 22.59 -9.64 -45.68
N ALA A 126 23.45 -10.16 -44.79
CA ALA A 126 24.84 -10.50 -45.09
C ALA A 126 25.01 -11.78 -45.94
N GLY A 127 23.92 -12.49 -46.23
CA GLY A 127 23.92 -13.69 -47.08
C GLY A 127 24.22 -14.98 -46.32
N ALA A 128 23.91 -15.05 -45.02
CA ALA A 128 23.98 -16.31 -44.28
C ALA A 128 23.02 -17.36 -44.89
N LEU A 129 23.51 -18.57 -45.11
CA LEU A 129 22.75 -19.68 -45.70
C LEU A 129 21.66 -20.19 -44.75
N ALA A 130 21.93 -20.19 -43.45
CA ALA A 130 21.00 -20.57 -42.38
C ALA A 130 21.11 -19.57 -41.20
N PRO A 131 20.44 -18.40 -41.29
CA PRO A 131 20.54 -17.33 -40.30
C PRO A 131 20.19 -17.78 -38.87
N ASP A 132 19.16 -18.62 -38.70
CA ASP A 132 18.74 -19.14 -37.38
C ASP A 132 19.80 -20.04 -36.72
N GLN A 133 20.46 -20.89 -37.51
CA GLN A 133 21.49 -21.78 -37.00
C GLN A 133 22.75 -21.00 -36.62
N LEU A 134 23.14 -20.05 -37.48
CA LEU A 134 24.27 -19.19 -37.21
C LEU A 134 24.03 -18.32 -35.97
N TYR A 135 22.83 -17.75 -35.81
CA TYR A 135 22.45 -17.02 -34.60
C TYR A 135 22.69 -17.85 -33.33
N ARG A 136 22.30 -19.13 -33.29
CA ARG A 136 22.54 -19.99 -32.10
C ARG A 136 24.02 -20.18 -31.78
N LEU A 137 24.91 -20.07 -32.76
CA LEU A 137 26.35 -20.21 -32.55
C LEU A 137 27.01 -18.91 -32.08
N VAL A 138 26.42 -17.75 -32.41
CA VAL A 138 26.96 -16.42 -32.07
C VAL A 138 26.15 -15.69 -30.99
N GLN A 139 25.03 -16.26 -30.53
CA GLN A 139 24.13 -15.64 -29.53
C GLN A 139 24.84 -15.32 -28.22
N ASP A 140 25.88 -16.08 -27.85
CA ASP A 140 26.62 -15.87 -26.60
C ASP A 140 27.49 -14.62 -26.67
N ASP A 141 27.91 -14.21 -27.87
CA ASP A 141 28.66 -12.98 -28.14
C ASP A 141 27.73 -11.76 -28.25
N LEU A 142 26.42 -11.96 -28.45
CA LEU A 142 25.43 -10.91 -28.70
C LEU A 142 24.88 -10.35 -27.39
N GLN A 143 24.92 -9.03 -27.26
CA GLN A 143 24.34 -8.30 -26.13
C GLN A 143 23.45 -7.15 -26.63
N SER A 144 22.46 -6.81 -25.80
CA SER A 144 21.63 -5.61 -26.01
C SER A 144 22.14 -4.53 -25.06
N LYS A 145 22.71 -3.45 -25.59
CA LYS A 145 23.18 -2.29 -24.83
C LYS A 145 22.38 -1.07 -25.26
N ASP A 146 21.65 -0.48 -24.32
CA ASP A 146 20.81 0.71 -24.56
C ASP A 146 19.81 0.54 -25.73
N GLY A 147 19.31 -0.68 -25.94
CA GLY A 147 18.41 -1.01 -27.04
C GLY A 147 19.09 -1.17 -28.42
N THR A 148 20.41 -1.05 -28.48
CA THR A 148 21.20 -1.34 -29.67
C THR A 148 21.89 -2.70 -29.56
N PRO A 149 21.78 -3.56 -30.58
CA PRO A 149 22.45 -4.85 -30.59
C PRO A 149 23.95 -4.66 -30.85
N VAL A 150 24.77 -5.14 -29.92
CA VAL A 150 26.23 -5.07 -29.96
C VAL A 150 26.77 -6.48 -29.76
N ALA A 151 27.87 -6.81 -30.43
CA ALA A 151 28.57 -8.08 -30.21
C ALA A 151 29.89 -7.84 -29.48
N ILE A 152 30.24 -8.73 -28.56
CA ILE A 152 31.52 -8.69 -27.86
C ILE A 152 32.44 -9.72 -28.50
N LYS A 153 33.51 -9.24 -29.15
CA LYS A 153 34.54 -10.11 -29.74
C LYS A 153 35.89 -9.81 -29.10
N GLY A 154 36.44 -10.78 -28.38
CA GLY A 154 37.75 -10.63 -27.72
C GLY A 154 37.79 -9.52 -26.66
N GLY A 155 36.66 -9.22 -26.02
CA GLY A 155 36.54 -8.17 -25.00
C GLY A 155 36.30 -6.75 -25.55
N VAL A 156 36.13 -6.59 -26.86
CA VAL A 156 35.79 -5.31 -27.48
C VAL A 156 34.35 -5.32 -27.97
N GLU A 157 33.61 -4.24 -27.68
CA GLU A 157 32.27 -3.98 -28.20
C GLU A 157 32.34 -3.59 -29.67
N VAL A 158 31.64 -4.35 -30.52
CA VAL A 158 31.56 -4.12 -31.96
C VAL A 158 30.09 -4.05 -32.37
N ALA A 159 29.73 -3.09 -33.22
CA ALA A 159 28.36 -3.01 -33.73
C ALA A 159 27.96 -4.32 -34.43
N LEU A 160 26.70 -4.74 -34.27
CA LEU A 160 26.21 -6.00 -34.85
C LEU A 160 26.55 -6.14 -36.34
N THR A 161 26.37 -5.07 -37.11
CA THR A 161 26.66 -5.04 -38.55
C THR A 161 28.13 -5.33 -38.86
N ASP A 162 29.04 -4.73 -38.09
CA ASP A 162 30.49 -4.90 -38.28
C ASP A 162 30.95 -6.28 -37.82
N TYR A 163 30.34 -6.79 -36.75
CA TYR A 163 30.56 -8.15 -36.29
C TYR A 163 30.15 -9.17 -37.36
N VAL A 164 28.96 -9.03 -37.96
CA VAL A 164 28.50 -9.90 -39.05
C VAL A 164 29.41 -9.81 -40.27
N ALA A 165 29.89 -8.60 -40.63
CA ALA A 165 30.88 -8.45 -41.70
C ALA A 165 32.19 -9.19 -41.35
N GLY A 166 32.63 -9.13 -40.10
CA GLY A 166 33.79 -9.86 -39.59
C GLY A 166 33.62 -11.39 -39.59
N LEU A 167 32.40 -11.91 -39.40
CA LEU A 167 32.10 -13.35 -39.50
C LEU A 167 32.27 -13.89 -40.91
N ARG A 168 32.15 -13.03 -41.92
CA ARG A 168 32.31 -13.42 -43.32
C ARG A 168 33.76 -13.44 -43.79
N ASN A 169 34.63 -12.70 -43.10
CA ASN A 169 36.03 -12.56 -43.50
C ASN A 169 36.78 -13.89 -43.38
N PRO A 170 37.77 -14.16 -44.26
CA PRO A 170 38.61 -15.34 -44.16
C PRO A 170 39.37 -15.37 -42.84
N GLY A 171 39.45 -16.55 -42.21
CA GLY A 171 39.98 -16.78 -40.86
C GLY A 171 38.96 -16.61 -39.73
N SER A 172 37.67 -16.35 -40.01
CA SER A 172 36.65 -16.18 -38.96
C SER A 172 36.16 -17.50 -38.37
N GLY A 173 36.33 -18.62 -39.10
CA GLY A 173 35.76 -19.93 -38.76
C GLY A 173 34.27 -20.08 -39.10
N TYR A 174 33.58 -18.99 -39.47
CA TYR A 174 32.16 -18.98 -39.82
C TYR A 174 31.89 -18.78 -41.32
N GLU A 175 32.94 -18.66 -42.13
CA GLU A 175 32.87 -18.42 -43.58
C GLU A 175 31.91 -19.36 -44.31
N HIS A 176 31.91 -20.64 -43.91
CA HIS A 176 31.10 -21.69 -44.51
C HIS A 176 29.59 -21.53 -44.29
N HIS A 177 29.19 -20.67 -43.35
CA HIS A 177 27.78 -20.34 -43.11
C HIS A 177 27.26 -19.23 -44.03
N PHE A 178 28.12 -18.59 -44.82
CA PHE A 178 27.74 -17.54 -45.76
C PHE A 178 27.75 -18.06 -47.19
N ALA A 179 26.83 -17.55 -48.01
CA ALA A 179 26.86 -17.78 -49.43
C ALA A 179 28.13 -17.17 -50.05
N ALA A 180 28.71 -17.89 -51.02
CA ALA A 180 29.87 -17.41 -51.76
C ALA A 180 29.60 -16.02 -52.36
N GLN A 181 30.52 -15.10 -52.08
CA GLN A 181 30.50 -13.75 -52.62
C GLN A 181 30.96 -13.85 -54.08
N ASN A 182 30.08 -13.44 -55.01
CA ASN A 182 30.16 -13.65 -56.48
C ASN A 182 29.57 -14.98 -56.97
N ARG A 183 28.23 -15.08 -57.01
CA ARG A 183 27.52 -15.98 -57.94
C ARG A 183 27.59 -15.47 -59.39
N ALA A 184 28.73 -14.96 -59.83
CA ALA A 184 29.07 -14.98 -61.24
C ALA A 184 29.71 -16.35 -61.45
N GLY A 185 28.91 -17.33 -61.87
CA GLY A 185 29.46 -18.62 -62.25
C GLY A 185 30.58 -18.38 -63.27
N MET A 186 31.66 -19.15 -63.18
CA MET A 186 32.68 -19.24 -64.22
C MET A 186 31.98 -19.76 -65.49
N GLY A 187 31.31 -18.87 -66.24
CA GLY A 187 30.36 -19.22 -67.30
C GLY A 187 29.21 -18.23 -67.53
N THR A 188 28.86 -17.33 -66.59
CA THR A 188 27.87 -16.28 -66.88
C THR A 188 28.55 -15.09 -67.55
N THR A 189 28.54 -15.13 -68.88
CA THR A 189 28.86 -14.01 -69.75
C THR A 189 27.94 -12.82 -69.45
N THR A 190 28.38 -11.90 -68.59
CA THR A 190 28.09 -10.50 -68.90
C THR A 190 28.78 -10.27 -70.24
N ALA A 191 28.00 -10.13 -71.31
CA ALA A 191 28.51 -9.98 -72.66
C ALA A 191 29.70 -9.01 -72.65
N PRO A 192 30.83 -9.34 -73.30
CA PRO A 192 31.90 -8.37 -73.43
C PRO A 192 31.28 -7.13 -74.08
N ARG A 193 31.45 -5.96 -73.45
CA ARG A 193 31.23 -4.69 -74.14
C ARG A 193 31.88 -4.83 -75.51
N PRO A 194 31.15 -4.63 -76.62
CA PRO A 194 31.75 -4.78 -77.94
C PRO A 194 32.84 -3.71 -78.06
N SER A 195 34.11 -4.12 -77.92
CA SER A 195 35.25 -3.34 -78.39
C SER A 195 35.28 -3.46 -79.91
N VAL A 196 34.24 -2.96 -80.56
CA VAL A 196 34.22 -2.77 -82.01
C VAL A 196 34.88 -1.42 -82.24
N LEU A 197 36.08 -1.44 -82.84
CA LEU A 197 36.66 -0.23 -83.41
C LEU A 197 35.64 0.37 -84.40
N PRO A 198 35.48 1.70 -84.45
CA PRO A 198 34.52 2.32 -85.34
C PRO A 198 34.88 1.99 -86.79
N GLY A 199 33.99 1.28 -87.50
CA GLY A 199 34.13 1.00 -88.93
C GLY A 199 33.91 -0.45 -89.38
N THR A 200 33.74 -1.43 -88.49
CA THR A 200 33.48 -2.82 -88.91
C THR A 200 32.19 -3.36 -88.28
N ALA A 201 31.09 -3.32 -89.02
CA ALA A 201 29.84 -3.95 -88.62
C ALA A 201 30.01 -5.48 -88.62
N ASN A 202 29.47 -6.16 -87.60
CA ASN A 202 29.54 -7.61 -87.46
C ASN A 202 28.57 -8.29 -88.45
N PRO A 203 29.06 -9.09 -89.43
CA PRO A 203 28.25 -9.66 -90.50
C PRO A 203 27.35 -10.83 -90.07
N PHE A 204 27.36 -11.24 -88.79
CA PHE A 204 26.54 -12.33 -88.28
C PHE A 204 25.39 -11.86 -87.36
N ARG A 205 25.14 -10.56 -87.26
CA ARG A 205 23.97 -10.06 -86.53
C ARG A 205 22.72 -10.19 -87.40
N ARG A 206 21.61 -10.61 -86.77
CA ARG A 206 20.30 -10.92 -87.39
C ARG A 206 19.62 -9.76 -88.14
N GLU A 207 20.22 -8.58 -88.21
CA GLU A 207 19.65 -7.38 -88.84
C GLU A 207 20.15 -7.16 -90.28
N SER A 208 20.84 -8.14 -90.88
CA SER A 208 21.29 -8.07 -92.28
C SER A 208 20.64 -9.15 -93.15
N TRP A 209 19.30 -9.21 -93.17
CA TRP A 209 18.48 -9.85 -94.21
C TRP A 209 17.15 -9.12 -94.32
#